data_AF-A0A1U8D0M3-F1
#
_entry.id   AF-A0A1U8D0M3-F1
#
_cell.length_a   1.000
_cell.length_b   1.000
_cell.length_c   1.000
_cell.angle_alpha   90.00
_cell.angle_beta   90.00
_cell.angle_gamma   90.00
#
_symmetry.space_group_name_H-M   'P 1'
#
loop_
_entity.id
_entity.type
_entity.pdbx_description
1 polymer ?
#
loop_
_entity_poly.entity_id
_entity_poly.type
_entity_poly.pdbx_seq_one_letter_code
_entity_poly.pdbx_strand_id
1 'polypeptide(L)'
;MDSLHQKHQRAKRAVSHEDQFLRLDFHAHGRHFNLRMKRDASLFSDDFKVEISNKVTDYDTSHIYTGHIYGEQGSFSHGSVIDGRFEGFIQTHSGTFYVEPAERYIKDRALPFHSVIYHEDDIMSSAYLY
;
A
#
# COMPACT_ATOMS: atom_id res chain seq x y z
N MET A 1 6.80 6.13 14.70
CA MET A 1 6.15 6.34 13.38
C MET A 1 7.17 6.54 12.24
N ASP A 2 8.46 6.81 12.53
CA ASP A 2 9.45 7.18 11.49
C ASP A 2 10.13 6.04 10.71
N SER A 3 9.98 4.78 11.12
CA SER A 3 10.72 3.65 10.53
C SER A 3 10.34 3.40 9.07
N LEU A 4 9.03 3.37 8.75
CA LEU A 4 8.58 3.07 7.39
C LEU A 4 8.89 4.22 6.44
N HIS A 5 8.66 5.45 6.87
CA HIS A 5 9.00 6.65 6.09
C HIS A 5 10.50 6.68 5.76
N GLN A 6 11.39 6.43 6.72
CA GLN A 6 12.84 6.38 6.46
C GLN A 6 13.24 5.23 5.53
N LYS A 7 12.59 4.06 5.62
CA LYS A 7 12.84 2.95 4.70
C LYS A 7 12.38 3.30 3.28
N HIS A 8 11.22 3.93 3.14
CA HIS A 8 10.71 4.44 1.86
C HIS A 8 11.67 5.48 1.26
N GLN A 9 12.10 6.48 2.02
CA GLN A 9 13.06 7.49 1.55
C GLN A 9 14.41 6.89 1.13
N ARG A 10 14.85 5.79 1.78
CA ARG A 10 16.04 5.04 1.35
C ARG A 10 15.82 4.30 0.04
N ALA A 11 14.70 3.57 -0.08
CA ALA A 11 14.34 2.86 -1.29
C ALA A 11 14.23 3.79 -2.50
N LYS A 12 13.67 4.99 -2.33
CA LYS A 12 13.60 6.04 -3.36
C LYS A 12 14.97 6.46 -3.92
N ARG A 13 16.02 6.44 -3.10
CA ARG A 13 17.36 6.91 -3.45
C ARG A 13 18.27 5.81 -3.98
N ALA A 14 17.80 4.56 -4.03
CA ALA A 14 18.62 3.42 -4.42
C ALA A 14 18.89 3.43 -5.95
N VAL A 15 20.17 3.34 -6.32
CA VAL A 15 20.63 3.35 -7.73
C VAL A 15 20.29 2.03 -8.43
N SER A 16 20.27 0.91 -7.70
CA SER A 16 19.76 -0.39 -8.17
C SER A 16 18.46 -0.71 -7.43
N HIS A 17 17.38 -0.89 -8.20
CA HIS A 17 16.05 -1.20 -7.68
C HIS A 17 15.90 -2.69 -7.30
N GLU A 18 16.86 -3.53 -7.66
CA GLU A 18 16.68 -4.98 -7.65
C GLU A 18 16.77 -5.60 -6.25
N ASP A 19 17.50 -4.97 -5.31
CA ASP A 19 17.84 -5.59 -4.01
C ASP A 19 17.22 -4.93 -2.76
N GLN A 20 16.57 -3.77 -2.88
CA GLN A 20 15.95 -3.11 -1.73
C GLN A 20 14.46 -3.40 -1.62
N PHE A 21 14.13 -4.36 -0.76
CA PHE A 21 12.75 -4.56 -0.31
C PHE A 21 12.37 -3.56 0.78
N LEU A 22 11.25 -2.89 0.59
CA LEU A 22 10.51 -2.26 1.66
C LEU A 22 9.79 -3.35 2.47
N ARG A 23 10.12 -3.46 3.76
CA ARG A 23 9.53 -4.45 4.67
C ARG A 23 8.46 -3.81 5.55
N LEU A 24 7.24 -4.36 5.46
CA LEU A 24 6.11 -4.02 6.32
C LEU A 24 5.84 -5.22 7.23
N ASP A 25 5.80 -4.97 8.54
CA ASP A 25 5.60 -6.00 9.55
C ASP A 25 4.50 -5.53 10.51
N PHE A 26 3.35 -6.20 10.47
CA PHE A 26 2.20 -5.85 11.32
C PHE A 26 1.29 -7.05 11.59
N HIS A 27 0.42 -6.92 12.60
CA HIS A 27 -0.55 -7.94 12.98
C HIS A 27 -1.97 -7.41 12.78
N ALA A 28 -2.83 -8.23 12.20
CA ALA A 28 -4.25 -7.93 12.00
C ALA A 28 -5.02 -9.24 11.77
N HIS A 29 -6.31 -9.30 12.13
CA HIS A 29 -7.16 -10.48 11.89
C HIS A 29 -6.54 -11.80 12.40
N GLY A 30 -5.87 -11.77 13.56
CA GLY A 30 -5.19 -12.94 14.14
C GLY A 30 -3.97 -13.44 13.34
N ARG A 31 -3.53 -12.68 12.34
CA ARG A 31 -2.48 -13.03 11.39
C ARG A 31 -1.31 -12.05 11.44
N HIS A 32 -0.11 -12.56 11.16
CA HIS A 32 1.10 -11.76 10.97
C HIS A 32 1.35 -11.52 9.48
N PHE A 33 1.50 -10.26 9.09
CA PHE A 33 1.82 -9.84 7.73
C PHE A 33 3.28 -9.35 7.67
N ASN A 34 4.15 -10.16 7.06
CA ASN A 34 5.54 -9.80 6.75
C ASN A 34 5.64 -9.55 5.24
N LEU A 35 5.28 -8.34 4.79
CA LEU A 35 5.32 -8.01 3.37
C LEU A 35 6.74 -7.64 2.94
N ARG A 36 7.13 -8.15 1.78
CA ARG A 36 8.33 -7.75 1.06
C ARG A 36 7.94 -7.07 -0.23
N MET A 37 8.04 -5.75 -0.21
CA MET A 37 7.56 -4.88 -1.27
C MET A 37 8.75 -4.35 -2.08
N LYS A 38 8.69 -4.47 -3.41
CA LYS A 38 9.60 -3.80 -4.35
C LYS A 38 8.88 -2.63 -4.98
N ARG A 39 9.63 -1.57 -5.28
CA ARG A 39 9.09 -0.43 -6.00
C ARG A 39 8.71 -0.90 -7.40
N ASP A 40 7.48 -0.65 -7.81
CA ASP A 40 7.01 -0.96 -9.15
C ASP A 40 6.94 0.33 -9.96
N ALA A 41 8.02 0.61 -10.68
CA ALA A 41 8.08 1.75 -11.59
C ALA A 41 7.59 1.40 -13.01
N SER A 42 7.28 0.13 -13.29
CA SER A 42 6.96 -0.34 -14.65
C SER A 42 5.56 0.07 -15.13
N LEU A 43 4.68 0.43 -14.20
CA LEU A 43 3.31 0.87 -14.48
C LEU A 43 3.22 2.30 -15.03
N PHE A 44 4.33 3.06 -15.01
CA PHE A 44 4.36 4.45 -15.47
C PHE A 44 5.48 4.62 -16.50
N SER A 45 5.15 5.22 -17.66
CA SER A 45 6.18 5.74 -18.57
C SER A 45 7.03 6.76 -17.82
N ASP A 46 8.32 6.88 -18.16
CA ASP A 46 9.21 7.91 -17.61
C ASP A 46 8.63 9.33 -17.74
N ASP A 47 7.71 9.54 -18.70
CA ASP A 47 7.01 10.79 -18.98
C ASP A 47 5.61 10.90 -18.34
N PHE A 48 5.29 10.11 -17.31
CA PHE A 48 3.98 10.17 -16.66
C PHE A 48 3.72 11.55 -16.03
N LYS A 49 2.64 12.19 -16.49
CA LYS A 49 2.21 13.53 -16.06
C LYS A 49 0.79 13.47 -15.56
N VAL A 50 0.55 13.99 -14.36
CA VAL A 50 -0.81 14.17 -13.85
C VAL A 50 -1.23 15.60 -14.14
N GLU A 51 -2.34 15.76 -14.86
CA GLU A 51 -2.98 17.05 -15.08
C GLU A 51 -4.15 17.19 -14.11
N ILE A 52 -4.03 18.10 -13.15
CA ILE A 52 -5.12 18.50 -12.25
C ILE A 52 -5.39 19.97 -12.48
N SER A 53 -6.63 20.30 -12.84
CA SER A 53 -7.08 21.70 -13.01
C SER A 53 -6.18 22.51 -13.95
N ASN A 54 -5.82 21.93 -15.11
CA ASN A 54 -4.95 22.52 -16.15
C ASN A 54 -3.52 22.86 -15.68
N LYS A 55 -3.07 22.23 -14.58
CA LYS A 55 -1.65 22.24 -14.18
C LYS A 55 -1.07 20.84 -14.35
N VAL A 56 -0.09 20.75 -15.23
CA VAL A 56 0.78 19.59 -15.36
C VAL A 56 1.82 19.67 -14.25
N THR A 57 1.83 18.69 -13.35
CA THR A 57 2.82 18.60 -12.27
C THR A 57 3.58 17.29 -12.42
N ASP A 58 4.89 17.32 -12.20
CA ASP A 58 5.68 16.10 -12.02
C ASP A 58 5.10 15.35 -10.81
N TYR A 59 4.47 14.21 -11.06
CA TYR A 59 3.87 13.39 -10.02
C TYR A 59 4.83 12.28 -9.66
N ASP A 60 5.35 12.31 -8.44
CA ASP A 60 6.30 11.32 -7.97
C ASP A 60 5.61 9.96 -7.79
N THR A 61 5.66 9.10 -8.81
CA THR A 61 5.07 7.74 -8.81
C THR A 61 5.83 6.75 -7.94
N SER A 62 6.92 7.17 -7.29
CA SER A 62 7.75 6.25 -6.50
C SER A 62 7.15 5.72 -5.22
N HIS A 63 5.95 6.16 -4.88
CA HIS A 63 5.15 5.61 -3.81
C HIS A 63 4.54 4.25 -4.15
N ILE A 64 4.56 3.78 -5.41
CA ILE A 64 3.92 2.51 -5.81
C ILE A 64 4.84 1.31 -5.61
N TYR A 65 4.28 0.25 -5.02
CA TYR A 65 4.96 -0.98 -4.69
C TYR A 65 4.14 -2.23 -5.05
N THR A 66 4.85 -3.28 -5.47
CA THR A 66 4.33 -4.64 -5.57
C THR A 66 5.14 -5.59 -4.70
N GLY A 67 4.52 -6.66 -4.21
CA GLY A 67 5.20 -7.58 -3.32
C GLY A 67 4.40 -8.81 -2.98
N HIS A 68 4.87 -9.51 -1.95
CA HIS A 68 4.27 -10.73 -1.44
C HIS A 68 4.57 -10.86 0.06
N ILE A 69 3.88 -11.78 0.70
CA ILE A 69 4.12 -12.14 2.10
C ILE A 69 5.29 -13.13 2.14
N TYR A 70 6.29 -12.83 2.96
CA TYR A 70 7.45 -13.69 3.13
C TYR A 70 7.04 -15.07 3.65
N GLY A 71 7.46 -16.11 2.94
CA GLY A 71 7.18 -17.50 3.31
C GLY A 71 5.79 -18.01 2.88
N GLU A 72 4.97 -17.18 2.24
CA GLU A 72 3.66 -17.59 1.70
C GLU A 72 3.66 -17.49 0.17
N GLN A 73 3.93 -18.64 -0.47
CA GLN A 73 3.88 -18.76 -1.92
C GLN A 73 2.48 -18.40 -2.45
N GLY A 74 2.37 -17.78 -3.62
CA GLY A 74 1.07 -17.41 -4.20
C GLY A 74 0.40 -16.18 -3.58
N SER A 75 0.96 -15.63 -2.48
CA SER A 75 0.52 -14.32 -1.99
C SER A 75 0.98 -13.19 -2.91
N PHE A 76 0.17 -12.14 -3.00
CA PHE A 76 0.46 -10.98 -3.82
C PHE A 76 -0.03 -9.72 -3.13
N SER A 77 0.68 -8.62 -3.27
CA SER A 77 0.27 -7.33 -2.74
C SER A 77 0.63 -6.23 -3.72
N HIS A 78 -0.26 -5.26 -3.85
CA HIS A 78 -0.04 -4.03 -4.59
C HIS A 78 -0.56 -2.88 -3.75
N GLY A 79 0.19 -1.78 -3.70
CA GLY A 79 -0.21 -0.62 -2.93
C GLY A 79 0.77 0.54 -3.00
N SER A 80 0.41 1.61 -2.31
CA SER A 80 1.21 2.81 -2.16
C SER A 80 1.80 2.94 -0.77
N VAL A 81 2.93 3.63 -0.65
CA VAL A 81 3.45 4.12 0.64
C VAL A 81 3.61 5.62 0.60
N ILE A 82 2.79 6.33 1.37
CA ILE A 82 2.72 7.79 1.45
C ILE A 82 2.80 8.19 2.91
N ASP A 83 3.67 9.15 3.25
CA ASP A 83 3.86 9.64 4.63
C ASP A 83 4.07 8.53 5.69
N GLY A 84 4.72 7.45 5.28
CA GLY A 84 5.01 6.32 6.16
C GLY A 84 3.79 5.44 6.48
N ARG A 85 2.76 5.48 5.64
CA ARG A 85 1.55 4.63 5.71
C ARG A 85 1.44 3.80 4.44
N PHE A 86 1.07 2.53 4.58
CA PHE A 86 0.75 1.67 3.44
C PHE A 86 -0.75 1.71 3.17
N GLU A 87 -1.12 1.79 1.89
CA GLU A 87 -2.49 1.70 1.40
C GLU A 87 -2.51 0.75 0.22
N GLY A 88 -3.49 -0.15 0.14
CA GLY A 88 -3.55 -1.12 -0.95
C GLY A 88 -4.19 -2.42 -0.53
N PHE A 89 -3.87 -3.50 -1.24
CA PHE A 89 -4.41 -4.81 -0.96
C PHE A 89 -3.33 -5.87 -0.79
N ILE A 90 -3.70 -6.95 -0.10
CA ILE A 90 -2.88 -8.12 0.18
C ILE A 90 -3.74 -9.34 -0.10
N GLN A 91 -3.46 -10.00 -1.21
CA GLN A 91 -4.08 -11.25 -1.61
C GLN A 91 -3.34 -12.44 -0.99
N THR A 92 -4.12 -13.34 -0.41
CA THR A 92 -3.65 -14.57 0.25
C THR A 92 -4.47 -15.75 -0.27
N HIS A 93 -4.14 -16.97 0.12
CA HIS A 93 -4.98 -18.13 -0.18
C HIS A 93 -6.35 -18.09 0.50
N SER A 94 -6.47 -17.37 1.62
CA SER A 94 -7.70 -17.28 2.41
C SER A 94 -8.58 -16.09 2.02
N GLY A 95 -8.21 -15.35 0.97
CA GLY A 95 -8.93 -14.15 0.52
C GLY A 95 -8.05 -12.89 0.52
N THR A 96 -8.69 -11.76 0.25
CA THR A 96 -8.03 -10.46 0.09
C THR A 96 -8.24 -9.58 1.31
N PHE A 97 -7.16 -8.96 1.77
CA PHE A 97 -7.19 -7.91 2.78
C PHE A 97 -6.96 -6.55 2.15
N TYR A 98 -7.70 -5.55 2.58
CA TYR A 98 -7.57 -4.16 2.14
C TYR A 98 -7.06 -3.31 3.29
N VAL A 99 -6.09 -2.44 3.02
CA VAL A 99 -5.54 -1.48 3.97
C VAL A 99 -5.84 -0.08 3.45
N GLU A 100 -6.59 0.70 4.23
CA GLU A 100 -7.01 2.05 3.86
C GLU A 100 -6.70 3.08 4.95
N PRO A 101 -6.57 4.38 4.61
CA PRO A 101 -6.44 5.45 5.58
C PRO A 101 -7.65 5.52 6.52
N ALA A 102 -7.42 5.62 7.82
CA ALA A 102 -8.49 5.62 8.81
C ALA A 102 -9.41 6.86 8.70
N GLU A 103 -8.87 7.98 8.22
CA GLU A 103 -9.59 9.22 7.95
C GLU A 103 -10.73 9.08 6.91
N ARG A 104 -10.75 8.00 6.12
CA ARG A 104 -11.88 7.71 5.21
C ARG A 104 -13.17 7.39 5.97
N TYR A 105 -13.06 6.81 7.15
CA TYR A 105 -14.21 6.31 7.93
C TYR A 105 -14.54 7.20 9.12
N ILE A 106 -13.54 7.84 9.72
CA ILE A 106 -13.73 8.64 10.93
C ILE A 106 -13.16 10.03 10.67
N LYS A 107 -14.07 11.00 10.52
CA LYS A 107 -13.72 12.41 10.37
C LYS A 107 -13.66 13.10 11.73
N ASP A 108 -12.85 14.15 11.82
CA ASP A 108 -12.85 15.11 12.92
C ASP A 108 -12.48 14.56 14.31
N ARG A 109 -11.71 13.47 14.36
CA ARG A 109 -11.13 12.93 15.60
C ARG A 109 -9.69 12.49 15.41
N ALA A 110 -8.84 12.79 16.39
CA ALA A 110 -7.51 12.21 16.46
C ALA A 110 -7.65 10.73 16.85
N LEU A 111 -7.20 9.84 15.97
CA LEU A 111 -7.22 8.40 16.20
C LEU A 111 -5.88 7.90 16.71
N PRO A 112 -5.86 6.86 17.56
CA PRO A 112 -4.61 6.21 17.98
C PRO A 112 -4.00 5.33 16.88
N PHE A 113 -4.66 5.19 15.73
CA PHE A 113 -4.23 4.43 14.57
C PHE A 113 -4.41 5.23 13.28
N HIS A 114 -3.61 4.92 12.26
CA HIS A 114 -3.60 5.64 10.99
C HIS A 114 -4.24 4.88 9.82
N SER A 115 -4.46 3.58 9.98
CA SER A 115 -5.00 2.71 8.94
C SER A 115 -6.07 1.78 9.50
N VAL A 116 -7.00 1.40 8.64
CA VAL A 116 -7.97 0.34 8.86
C VAL A 116 -7.61 -0.81 7.93
N ILE A 117 -7.75 -2.04 8.41
CA ILE A 117 -7.58 -3.26 7.60
C ILE A 117 -8.80 -4.16 7.77
N TYR A 118 -9.35 -4.64 6.66
CA TYR A 118 -10.53 -5.50 6.62
C TYR A 118 -10.36 -6.63 5.60
N HIS A 119 -11.08 -7.73 5.82
CA HIS A 119 -11.13 -8.84 4.87
C HIS A 119 -12.23 -8.57 3.83
N GLU A 120 -12.11 -9.15 2.64
CA GLU A 120 -13.13 -9.03 1.59
C GLU A 120 -14.52 -9.47 2.05
N ASP A 121 -14.61 -10.44 2.98
CA ASP A 121 -15.88 -10.89 3.57
C ASP A 121 -16.55 -9.85 4.48
N ASP A 122 -15.80 -8.87 4.99
CA ASP A 122 -16.35 -7.77 5.81
C ASP A 122 -17.08 -6.73 4.93
N ILE A 123 -16.92 -6.81 3.61
CA ILE A 123 -17.61 -5.95 2.66
C ILE A 123 -19.03 -6.50 2.48
N MET A 124 -20.01 -5.87 3.11
CA MET A 124 -21.41 -6.11 2.80
C MET A 124 -21.68 -5.69 1.35
N SER A 125 -21.72 -6.64 0.43
CA SER A 125 -22.18 -6.41 -0.92
C SER A 125 -23.67 -6.04 -0.87
N SER A 126 -23.99 -4.75 -0.97
CA SER A 126 -25.34 -4.33 -1.37
C SER A 126 -25.49 -4.49 -2.89
N ALA A 127 -25.22 -5.68 -3.42
CA ALA A 127 -25.64 -6.05 -4.76
C ALA A 127 -27.09 -6.56 -4.71
N TYR A 128 -28.01 -5.69 -4.27
CA TYR A 128 -29.42 -5.85 -4.61
C TYR A 128 -29.74 -4.92 -5.78
N LEU A 129 -29.69 -5.53 -6.97
CA LEU A 129 -30.58 -5.38 -8.13
C LEU A 129 -31.01 -3.97 -8.55
N TYR A 130 -30.56 -3.56 -9.75
CA TYR A 130 -31.40 -2.92 -10.75
C TYR A 130 -31.33 -3.72 -12.05
#